data_AF-A0A8X8B2D7-F1
#
_entry.id   AF-A0A8X8B2D7-F1
#
_cell.length_a   1.000
_cell.length_b   1.000
_cell.length_c   1.000
_cell.angle_alpha   90.00
_cell.angle_beta   90.00
_cell.angle_gamma   90.00
#
_symmetry.space_group_name_H-M   'P 1'
#
loop_
_entity.id
_entity.type
_entity.pdbx_description
1 polymer ?
#
loop_
_entity_poly.entity_id
_entity_poly.type
_entity_poly.pdbx_seq_one_letter_code
_entity_poly.pdbx_strand_id
1 'polypeptide(L)'
;MEDEKLYKYITELTKGVWVYWEMGAWKPLGISARRRAMLRKEVLTTGEDWPYDPERKAMRTKRKGHRCDRISAEKRENTAKLMLKKMTQMVLDNKKRRWEKKRKLEKTSTKRVLRRMY
;
A
#
# COMPACT_ATOMS: atom_id res chain seq x y z
N MET A 1 -8.44 -35.91 -38.19
CA MET A 1 -9.24 -36.26 -36.99
C MET A 1 -9.61 -34.93 -36.38
N GLU A 2 -10.77 -34.40 -36.74
CA GLU A 2 -11.29 -33.19 -36.11
C GLU A 2 -11.37 -33.43 -34.60
N ASP A 3 -10.78 -32.54 -33.81
CA ASP A 3 -10.62 -32.70 -32.37
C ASP A 3 -12.01 -32.73 -31.68
N GLU A 4 -12.61 -33.92 -31.52
CA GLU A 4 -13.93 -34.12 -30.89
C GLU A 4 -14.06 -33.40 -29.53
N LYS A 5 -12.95 -33.29 -28.80
CA LYS A 5 -12.87 -32.56 -27.54
C LYS A 5 -13.07 -31.05 -27.71
N LEU A 6 -12.55 -30.46 -28.78
CA LEU A 6 -12.75 -29.05 -29.10
C LEU A 6 -14.23 -28.80 -29.40
N TYR A 7 -14.81 -29.58 -30.31
CA TYR A 7 -16.23 -29.51 -30.69
C TYR A 7 -17.18 -29.59 -29.50
N LYS A 8 -16.88 -30.44 -28.51
CA LYS A 8 -17.64 -30.56 -27.26
C LYS A 8 -17.76 -29.24 -26.47
N TYR A 9 -16.74 -28.39 -26.54
CA TYR A 9 -16.66 -27.16 -25.73
C TYR A 9 -16.78 -25.86 -26.53
N ILE A 10 -16.96 -25.90 -27.86
CA ILE A 10 -17.04 -24.69 -28.71
C ILE A 10 -18.05 -23.67 -28.17
N THR A 11 -19.24 -24.12 -27.79
CA THR A 11 -20.32 -23.25 -27.28
C THR A 11 -20.00 -22.59 -25.94
N GLU A 12 -19.15 -23.22 -25.12
CA GLU A 12 -18.65 -22.65 -23.86
C GLU A 12 -17.45 -21.72 -24.12
N LEU A 13 -16.61 -22.07 -25.09
CA LEU A 13 -15.41 -21.30 -25.41
C LEU A 13 -15.74 -19.91 -25.96
N THR A 14 -16.86 -19.78 -26.69
CA THR A 14 -17.34 -18.51 -27.25
C THR A 14 -17.91 -17.53 -26.22
N LYS A 15 -18.34 -18.01 -25.04
CA LYS A 15 -18.92 -17.15 -23.99
C LYS A 15 -17.89 -16.21 -23.36
N GLY A 16 -16.61 -16.56 -23.41
CA GLY A 16 -15.50 -15.81 -22.80
C GLY A 16 -14.52 -16.72 -22.07
N VAL A 17 -13.50 -16.13 -21.43
CA VAL A 17 -12.37 -16.92 -20.90
C VAL A 17 -12.53 -17.37 -19.45
N TRP A 18 -13.09 -16.52 -18.59
CA TRP A 18 -13.15 -16.79 -17.14
C TRP A 18 -14.58 -16.84 -16.65
N VAL A 19 -15.35 -15.83 -17.02
CA VAL A 19 -16.76 -15.66 -16.71
C VAL A 19 -17.41 -14.97 -17.89
N TYR A 20 -18.73 -15.08 -17.98
CA TYR A 20 -19.51 -14.33 -18.93
C TYR A 20 -20.60 -13.55 -18.20
N TRP A 21 -20.90 -12.35 -18.71
CA TRP A 21 -21.94 -11.51 -18.13
C TRP A 21 -23.29 -11.91 -18.72
N GLU A 22 -24.20 -12.36 -17.88
CA GLU A 22 -25.56 -12.70 -18.29
C GLU A 22 -26.54 -12.34 -17.18
N MET A 23 -27.61 -11.64 -17.54
CA MET A 23 -28.71 -11.29 -16.62
C MET A 23 -28.24 -10.63 -15.30
N GLY A 24 -27.27 -9.71 -15.38
CA GLY A 24 -26.82 -8.93 -14.23
C GLY A 24 -25.83 -9.65 -13.30
N ALA A 25 -25.37 -10.84 -13.67
CA ALA A 25 -24.38 -11.60 -12.91
C ALA A 25 -23.24 -12.10 -13.79
N TRP A 26 -22.05 -12.24 -13.18
CA TRP A 26 -20.95 -12.98 -13.78
C TRP A 26 -21.17 -14.47 -13.54
N LYS A 27 -21.47 -15.21 -14.61
CA LYS A 27 -21.62 -16.66 -14.55
C LYS A 27 -20.29 -17.37 -14.85
N PRO A 28 -19.97 -18.47 -14.14
CA PRO A 28 -18.82 -19.29 -14.45
C PRO A 28 -19.04 -20.06 -15.76
N LEU A 29 -17.95 -20.50 -16.37
CA LEU A 29 -17.99 -21.35 -17.56
C LEU A 29 -18.16 -22.82 -17.19
N GLY A 30 -18.72 -23.61 -18.12
CA GLY A 30 -18.85 -25.06 -17.99
C GLY A 30 -17.53 -25.84 -18.11
N ILE A 31 -16.42 -25.16 -18.38
CA ILE A 31 -15.07 -25.74 -18.46
C ILE A 31 -14.13 -25.10 -17.43
N SER A 32 -13.33 -25.92 -16.75
CA SER A 32 -12.29 -25.41 -15.86
C SER A 32 -11.15 -24.78 -16.65
N ALA A 33 -10.53 -23.74 -16.09
CA ALA A 33 -9.39 -23.05 -16.72
C ALA A 33 -8.24 -24.03 -17.07
N ARG A 34 -8.01 -25.05 -16.23
CA ARG A 34 -7.01 -26.10 -16.48
C ARG A 34 -7.36 -26.92 -17.72
N ARG A 35 -8.60 -27.40 -17.84
CA ARG A 35 -9.03 -28.19 -19.02
C ARG A 35 -8.96 -27.35 -20.29
N ARG A 36 -9.36 -26.08 -20.22
CA ARG A 36 -9.21 -25.14 -21.34
C ARG A 36 -7.75 -24.99 -21.78
N ALA A 37 -6.81 -24.79 -20.84
CA ALA A 37 -5.39 -24.65 -21.18
C ALA A 37 -4.80 -25.93 -21.79
N MET A 38 -5.26 -27.11 -21.35
CA MET A 38 -4.89 -28.39 -21.96
C MET A 38 -5.39 -28.49 -23.40
N LEU A 39 -6.67 -28.16 -23.66
CA LEU A 39 -7.23 -28.13 -25.02
C LEU A 39 -6.50 -27.14 -25.91
N ARG A 40 -6.25 -25.92 -25.42
CA ARG A 40 -5.46 -24.91 -26.14
C ARG A 40 -4.07 -25.42 -26.50
N LYS A 41 -3.42 -26.16 -25.59
CA LYS A 41 -2.12 -26.77 -25.85
C LYS A 41 -2.22 -27.83 -26.94
N GLU A 42 -3.21 -28.73 -26.87
CA GLU A 42 -3.44 -29.78 -27.88
C GLU A 42 -3.62 -29.15 -29.28
N VAL A 43 -4.54 -28.20 -29.43
CA VAL A 43 -4.85 -27.50 -30.70
C VAL A 43 -3.64 -26.73 -31.25
N LEU A 44 -2.90 -26.01 -30.40
CA LEU A 44 -1.70 -25.31 -30.86
C LEU A 44 -0.55 -26.27 -31.22
N THR A 45 -0.53 -27.49 -30.66
CA THR A 45 0.49 -28.51 -30.98
C THR A 45 0.21 -29.18 -32.32
N THR A 46 -1.06 -29.31 -32.72
CA THR A 46 -1.45 -29.80 -34.05
C THR A 46 -1.24 -28.76 -35.15
N GLY A 47 -0.94 -27.51 -34.77
CA GLY A 47 -0.69 -26.39 -35.69
C GLY A 47 -1.95 -25.62 -36.08
N GLU A 48 -3.08 -25.89 -35.42
CA GLU A 48 -4.32 -25.14 -35.58
C GLU A 48 -4.29 -23.83 -34.77
N ASP A 49 -5.13 -22.86 -35.16
CA ASP A 49 -5.21 -21.54 -34.50
C ASP A 49 -6.22 -21.54 -33.33
N TRP A 50 -6.00 -20.65 -32.35
CA TRP A 50 -6.83 -20.54 -31.15
C TRP A 50 -7.48 -19.14 -31.02
N PRO A 51 -8.69 -18.92 -31.56
CA PRO A 51 -9.32 -17.60 -31.60
C PRO A 51 -10.11 -17.22 -30.33
N TYR A 52 -10.28 -18.14 -29.37
CA TYR A 52 -11.22 -17.97 -28.25
C TYR A 52 -10.71 -17.10 -27.09
N ASP A 53 -9.41 -16.81 -27.04
CA ASP A 53 -8.81 -16.06 -25.93
C ASP A 53 -8.51 -14.61 -26.37
N PRO A 54 -8.86 -13.58 -25.57
CA PRO A 54 -8.58 -12.20 -25.90
C PRO A 54 -7.08 -11.91 -25.79
N GLU A 55 -6.67 -10.84 -26.46
CA GLU A 55 -5.29 -10.38 -26.41
C GLU A 55 -4.81 -10.07 -24.99
N ARG A 56 -3.53 -10.32 -24.74
CA ARG A 56 -2.92 -10.03 -23.44
C ARG A 56 -2.89 -8.53 -23.21
N LYS A 57 -3.38 -8.09 -22.04
CA LYS A 57 -3.29 -6.69 -21.61
C LYS A 57 -1.83 -6.28 -21.35
N ALA A 58 -1.55 -5.00 -21.56
CA ALA A 58 -0.26 -4.42 -21.27
C ALA A 58 0.12 -4.56 -19.78
N MET A 59 1.39 -4.84 -19.51
CA MET A 59 1.93 -4.93 -18.15
C MET A 59 2.16 -3.55 -17.54
N ARG A 60 1.90 -3.40 -16.23
CA ARG A 60 2.16 -2.15 -15.50
C ARG A 60 3.59 -2.10 -14.98
N THR A 61 4.43 -1.27 -15.59
CA THR A 61 5.82 -1.00 -15.15
C THR A 61 5.91 0.30 -14.35
N LYS A 62 5.45 0.28 -13.08
CA LYS A 62 5.62 1.42 -12.15
C LYS A 62 6.27 0.97 -10.85
N ARG A 63 7.35 1.64 -10.44
CA ARG A 63 8.00 1.42 -9.14
C ARG A 63 7.41 2.38 -8.10
N LYS A 64 7.03 1.87 -6.92
CA LYS A 64 6.43 2.67 -5.82
C LYS A 64 7.46 3.56 -5.12
N GLY A 65 8.72 3.11 -5.06
CA GLY A 65 9.76 3.70 -4.21
C GLY A 65 9.54 3.41 -2.72
N HIS A 66 10.62 3.45 -1.94
CA HIS A 66 10.57 3.24 -0.50
C HIS A 66 10.07 4.50 0.22
N ARG A 67 9.20 4.33 1.24
CA ARG A 67 8.58 5.46 1.95
C ARG A 67 9.61 6.30 2.70
N CYS A 68 10.59 5.64 3.32
CA CYS A 68 11.61 6.32 4.13
C CYS A 68 12.41 7.31 3.27
N ASP A 69 12.82 6.87 2.09
CA ASP A 69 13.71 7.61 1.21
C ASP A 69 13.02 8.89 0.73
N ARG A 70 11.72 8.79 0.40
CA ARG A 70 10.88 9.92 -0.01
C ARG A 70 10.79 11.01 1.06
N ILE A 71 10.68 10.62 2.32
CA ILE A 71 10.48 11.56 3.46
C ILE A 71 11.83 12.01 4.04
N SER A 72 12.93 11.37 3.64
CA SER A 72 14.25 11.62 4.25
C SER A 72 14.75 13.05 4.01
N ALA A 73 14.52 13.61 2.82
CA ALA A 73 14.90 14.99 2.48
C ALA A 73 14.12 16.00 3.33
N GLU A 74 12.79 15.85 3.37
CA GLU A 74 11.91 16.70 4.19
C GLU A 74 12.27 16.67 5.67
N LYS A 75 12.66 15.50 6.20
CA LYS A 75 13.13 15.38 7.58
C LYS A 75 14.42 16.16 7.82
N ARG A 76 15.41 16.06 6.93
CA ARG A 76 16.69 16.79 7.05
C ARG A 76 16.48 18.30 7.03
N GLU A 77 15.64 18.80 6.12
CA GLU A 77 15.30 20.23 6.03
C GLU A 77 14.59 20.73 7.29
N ASN A 78 13.63 19.96 7.80
CA ASN A 78 12.92 20.31 9.04
C ASN A 78 13.87 20.33 10.24
N THR A 79 14.81 19.39 10.33
CA THR A 79 15.85 19.41 11.37
C THR A 79 16.71 20.67 11.26
N ALA A 80 17.20 21.02 10.07
CA ALA A 80 17.99 22.24 9.88
C ALA A 80 17.21 23.51 10.26
N LYS A 81 15.94 23.60 9.85
CA LYS A 81 15.06 24.73 10.18
C LYS A 81 14.84 24.86 11.70
N LEU A 82 14.63 23.74 12.40
CA LEU A 82 14.48 23.73 13.85
C LEU A 82 15.77 24.21 14.55
N MET A 83 16.91 23.67 14.12
CA MET A 83 18.21 23.96 14.72
C MET A 83 18.61 25.43 14.52
N LEU A 84 18.49 25.96 13.31
CA LEU A 84 18.90 27.33 13.01
C LEU A 84 17.94 28.39 13.59
N LYS A 85 16.62 28.14 13.57
CA LYS A 85 15.63 29.19 13.90
C LYS A 85 15.13 29.19 15.33
N LYS A 86 15.12 28.03 16.02
CA LYS A 86 14.37 27.88 17.29
C LYS A 86 15.16 27.25 18.42
N MET A 87 16.28 26.59 18.13
CA MET A 87 17.00 25.81 19.16
C MET A 87 17.55 26.68 20.28
N THR A 88 18.16 27.81 19.93
CA THR A 88 18.68 28.78 20.91
C THR A 88 17.58 29.30 21.83
N GLN A 89 16.44 29.70 21.26
CA GLN A 89 15.28 30.16 22.02
C GLN A 89 14.72 29.07 22.93
N MET A 90 14.54 27.85 22.43
CA MET A 90 14.05 26.71 23.24
C MET A 90 14.96 26.40 24.43
N VAL A 91 16.28 26.54 24.27
CA VAL A 91 17.25 26.36 25.37
C VAL A 91 17.09 27.46 26.42
N LEU A 92 16.94 28.72 26.01
CA LEU A 92 16.72 29.84 26.92
C LEU A 92 15.39 29.70 27.67
N ASP A 93 14.33 29.31 26.98
CA ASP A 93 13.01 29.07 27.58
C ASP A 93 13.06 27.94 28.62
N ASN A 94 13.77 26.85 28.31
CA ASN A 94 13.93 25.75 29.25
C ASN A 94 14.75 26.17 30.49
N LYS A 95 15.80 26.99 30.31
CA LYS A 95 16.54 27.58 31.43
C LYS A 95 15.62 28.45 32.29
N LYS A 96 14.85 29.36 31.68
CA LYS A 96 13.88 30.22 32.39
C LYS A 96 12.88 29.41 33.19
N ARG A 97 12.29 28.37 32.60
CA ARG A 97 11.34 27.47 33.28
C ARG A 97 11.96 26.76 34.49
N ARG A 98 13.20 26.28 34.39
CA ARG A 98 13.91 25.65 35.51
C ARG A 98 14.15 26.64 36.65
N TRP A 99 14.58 27.85 36.32
CA TRP A 99 14.80 28.91 37.31
C TRP A 99 13.51 29.33 38.02
N GLU A 100 12.42 29.54 37.29
CA GLU A 100 11.13 29.88 37.89
C GLU A 100 10.60 28.78 38.80
N LYS A 101 10.76 27.50 38.41
CA LYS A 101 10.39 26.36 39.25
C LYS A 101 11.21 26.33 40.54
N LYS A 102 12.52 26.54 40.47
CA LYS A 102 13.40 26.60 41.65
C LYS A 102 12.98 27.71 42.60
N ARG A 103 12.77 28.94 42.09
CA ARG A 103 12.33 30.09 42.91
C ARG A 103 10.97 29.84 43.58
N LYS A 104 10.02 29.21 42.87
CA LYS A 104 8.72 28.85 43.45
C LYS A 104 8.87 27.84 44.59
N LEU A 105 9.69 26.81 44.40
CA LEU A 105 9.97 25.80 45.42
C LEU A 105 10.61 26.42 46.66
N GLU A 106 11.63 27.26 46.49
CA GLU A 106 12.28 27.98 47.59
C GLU A 106 11.26 28.84 48.35
N LYS A 107 10.45 29.64 47.65
CA LYS A 107 9.38 30.44 48.26
C LYS A 107 8.34 29.59 48.99
N THR A 108 7.96 28.42 48.46
CA THR A 108 7.03 27.52 49.15
C THR A 108 7.66 26.88 50.37
N SER A 109 8.95 26.54 50.31
CA SER A 109 9.68 25.98 51.44
C SER A 109 9.83 27.01 52.57
N THR A 110 10.20 28.25 52.26
CA THR A 110 10.32 29.33 53.25
C THR A 110 8.96 29.69 53.85
N LYS A 111 7.90 29.79 53.04
CA LYS A 111 6.52 29.96 53.56
C LYS A 111 6.10 28.81 54.47
N ARG A 112 6.45 27.57 54.13
CA ARG A 112 6.14 26.39 54.96
C ARG A 112 6.90 26.40 56.29
N VAL A 113 8.16 26.85 56.28
CA VAL A 113 8.98 27.01 57.49
C VAL A 113 8.43 28.14 58.38
N LEU A 114 8.13 29.30 57.81
CA LEU A 114 7.56 30.44 58.53
C LEU A 114 6.21 30.09 59.16
N ARG A 115 5.32 29.37 58.45
CA ARG A 115 4.04 28.86 58.98
C ARG A 115 4.21 27.80 60.08
N ARG A 116 5.41 27.24 60.26
CA ARG A 116 5.71 26.29 61.34
C ARG A 116 6.28 26.99 62.59
N MET A 117 6.74 28.23 62.46
CA MET A 117 7.36 29.00 63.54
C MET A 117 6.37 29.95 64.24
N TYR A 118 5.27 30.30 63.57
CA TYR A 118 4.13 31.06 64.08
C TYR A 118 2.86 30.20 63.98
#